data_AF-G3J4L7-F1
#
_entry.id   AF-G3J4L7-F1
#
_cell.length_a   1.000
_cell.length_b   1.000
_cell.length_c   1.000
_cell.angle_alpha   90.00
_cell.angle_beta   90.00
_cell.angle_gamma   90.00
#
_symmetry.space_group_name_H-M   'P 1'
#
loop_
_entity.id
_entity.type
_entity.pdbx_description
1 polymer ?
#
loop_
_entity_poly.entity_id
_entity_poly.type
_entity_poly.pdbx_seq_one_letter_code
_entity_poly.pdbx_strand_id
1 'polypeptide(L)'
;MQNPDRKPSSSAPNANVTGAGSLGFIQEDLLDETPPGTSIADFWSPKLRKFRKHDQRISWRKYVGYGMDGIVFRVRFGDGDGPFALKVFWKTFPPTTPLGLHHMYTPSWAFEMECKNAARIEALRWAICQSDEPIVVSSNPRGKKGAMNNVYAFTDEGRSRPVRYDDPQPMPAFPDITRCYGWLKLRRRDIPRQFERLRWTEIVGRDVDPNVDYQYALVYDYVDDAKIMSDQDVAEMQSQLDFFHLTGFSIHGYQARNWRRGRLVDFNEIVFCDRRLGWNEPSRIDALVWKGAAIRANNPPALNGCERGGAATVEDDHESGE
;
A
#
# COMPACT_ATOMS: atom_id res chain seq x y z
N MET A 1 24.61 58.38 23.30
CA MET A 1 23.15 58.34 23.11
C MET A 1 22.83 57.20 22.15
N GLN A 2 22.32 56.12 22.71
CA GLN A 2 21.91 54.89 22.03
C GLN A 2 20.50 55.07 21.47
N ASN A 3 20.25 54.55 20.27
CA ASN A 3 18.91 54.43 19.69
C ASN A 3 18.40 52.99 19.94
N PRO A 4 17.37 52.77 20.78
CA PRO A 4 17.07 51.46 21.34
C PRO A 4 15.93 50.69 20.63
N ASP A 5 15.80 50.76 19.29
CA ASP A 5 14.70 50.08 18.59
C ASP A 5 15.09 49.42 17.24
N ARG A 6 16.08 48.53 17.27
CA ARG A 6 16.22 47.48 16.25
C ARG A 6 16.42 46.13 16.90
N LYS A 7 15.31 45.40 17.09
CA LYS A 7 15.34 43.98 17.46
C LYS A 7 16.09 43.20 16.37
N PRO A 8 17.10 42.39 16.73
CA PRO A 8 17.72 41.47 15.79
C PRO A 8 16.69 40.42 15.35
N SER A 9 16.66 40.15 14.04
CA SER A 9 15.85 39.10 13.44
C SER A 9 16.18 37.77 14.11
N SER A 10 15.28 37.30 14.97
CA SER A 10 15.37 35.98 15.56
C SER A 10 15.23 34.96 14.42
N SER A 11 16.36 34.39 14.04
CA SER A 11 16.45 33.07 13.43
C SER A 11 15.50 32.14 14.19
N ALA A 12 14.43 31.70 13.51
CA ALA A 12 13.53 30.70 14.07
C ALA A 12 14.37 29.48 14.49
N PRO A 13 14.13 28.93 15.68
CA PRO A 13 14.97 27.88 16.23
C PRO A 13 14.86 26.63 15.37
N ASN A 14 16.01 26.05 15.05
CA ASN A 14 16.15 24.66 14.66
C ASN A 14 15.26 23.81 15.58
N ALA A 15 14.16 23.30 15.04
CA ALA A 15 13.43 22.21 15.66
C ALA A 15 14.35 20.99 15.55
N ASN A 16 15.20 20.84 16.56
CA ASN A 16 15.76 19.56 16.94
C ASN A 16 14.57 18.61 17.17
N VAL A 17 14.18 17.88 16.12
CA VAL A 17 13.40 16.66 16.26
C VAL A 17 14.36 15.56 16.68
N THR A 18 14.98 15.73 17.85
CA THR A 18 15.54 14.61 18.61
C THR A 18 14.41 14.10 19.49
N GLY A 19 13.64 13.19 18.94
CA GLY A 19 12.59 12.49 19.65
C GLY A 19 12.16 11.28 18.85
N ALA A 20 12.82 10.15 19.07
CA ALA A 20 12.28 8.83 18.76
C ALA A 20 11.03 8.60 19.64
N GLY A 21 9.97 9.36 19.40
CA GLY A 21 8.64 9.01 19.85
C GLY A 21 8.24 7.74 19.11
N SER A 22 7.79 6.73 19.85
CA SER A 22 7.19 5.54 19.26
C SER A 22 6.14 5.98 18.24
N LEU A 23 6.35 5.62 16.97
CA LEU A 23 5.37 5.89 15.91
C LEU A 23 4.09 5.15 16.30
N GLY A 24 2.99 5.88 16.50
CA GLY A 24 1.76 5.34 17.11
C GLY A 24 1.04 4.23 16.35
N PHE A 25 1.58 3.77 15.23
CA PHE A 25 1.05 2.74 14.34
C PHE A 25 2.01 1.54 14.14
N ILE A 26 3.16 1.52 14.82
CA ILE A 26 4.04 0.35 14.90
C ILE A 26 4.32 -0.01 16.36
N GLN A 27 4.74 -1.24 16.57
CA GLN A 27 5.13 -1.79 17.87
C GLN A 27 6.48 -2.51 17.71
N GLU A 28 7.36 -2.35 18.70
CA GLU A 28 8.71 -2.95 18.69
C GLU A 28 8.70 -4.45 19.00
N ASP A 29 7.62 -4.95 19.62
CA ASP A 29 7.44 -6.38 19.84
C ASP A 29 7.41 -7.15 18.52
N LEU A 30 7.97 -8.36 18.55
CA LEU A 30 8.06 -9.20 17.37
C LEU A 30 6.67 -9.69 16.96
N LEU A 31 6.44 -9.74 15.65
CA LEU A 31 5.29 -10.41 15.09
C LEU A 31 5.49 -11.92 15.24
N ASP A 32 4.72 -12.48 16.17
CA ASP A 32 4.62 -13.91 16.46
C ASP A 32 3.13 -14.32 16.50
N GLU A 33 2.86 -15.55 16.93
CA GLU A 33 1.50 -16.09 17.02
C GLU A 33 0.67 -15.52 18.18
N THR A 34 1.18 -14.52 18.91
CA THR A 34 0.39 -13.79 19.91
C THR A 34 -0.79 -13.11 19.22
N PRO A 35 -2.01 -13.21 19.79
CA PRO A 35 -3.20 -12.57 19.25
C PRO A 35 -3.02 -11.05 19.04
N PRO A 36 -3.44 -10.48 17.90
CA PRO A 36 -3.64 -9.04 17.81
C PRO A 36 -4.80 -8.61 18.72
N GLY A 37 -4.78 -7.36 19.18
CA GLY A 37 -5.94 -6.77 19.84
C GLY A 37 -7.12 -6.65 18.87
N THR A 38 -8.32 -7.02 19.32
CA THR A 38 -9.55 -6.92 18.53
C THR A 38 -10.57 -5.98 19.15
N SER A 39 -10.17 -5.10 20.06
CA SER A 39 -11.08 -4.07 20.56
C SER A 39 -11.39 -3.05 19.46
N ILE A 40 -12.47 -2.29 19.62
CA ILE A 40 -12.77 -1.17 18.73
C ILE A 40 -11.59 -0.17 18.68
N ALA A 41 -10.90 0.04 19.80
CA ALA A 41 -9.75 0.93 19.86
C ALA A 41 -8.57 0.41 19.01
N ASP A 42 -8.34 -0.90 19.02
CA ASP A 42 -7.27 -1.53 18.23
C ASP A 42 -7.54 -1.41 16.72
N PHE A 43 -8.79 -1.57 16.29
CA PHE A 43 -9.17 -1.34 14.89
C PHE A 43 -8.97 0.11 14.45
N TRP A 44 -9.20 1.09 15.33
CA TRP A 44 -9.03 2.51 14.99
C TRP A 44 -7.56 2.96 15.06
N SER A 45 -6.77 2.38 15.95
CA SER A 45 -5.36 2.70 16.15
C SER A 45 -4.48 1.45 16.07
N PRO A 46 -4.49 0.73 14.93
CA PRO A 46 -3.82 -0.55 14.81
C PRO A 46 -2.29 -0.33 14.79
N LYS A 47 -1.57 -1.28 15.39
CA LYS A 47 -0.11 -1.24 15.46
C LYS A 47 0.46 -2.47 14.78
N LEU A 48 1.32 -2.25 13.79
CA LEU A 48 2.04 -3.35 13.15
C LEU A 48 3.25 -3.74 13.99
N ARG A 49 3.38 -5.03 14.30
CA ARG A 49 4.53 -5.59 15.03
C ARG A 49 5.76 -5.75 14.12
N LYS A 50 6.92 -5.81 14.75
CA LYS A 50 8.23 -5.86 14.08
C LYS A 50 8.47 -7.23 13.46
N PHE A 51 9.10 -7.27 12.29
CA PHE A 51 9.43 -8.53 11.63
C PHE A 51 10.33 -9.40 12.51
N ARG A 52 9.94 -10.66 12.72
CA ARG A 52 10.63 -11.58 13.64
C ARG A 52 12.12 -11.79 13.30
N LYS A 53 12.47 -11.75 12.02
CA LYS A 53 13.84 -11.99 11.51
C LYS A 53 14.56 -10.68 11.13
N HIS A 54 14.22 -9.57 11.79
CA HIS A 54 14.76 -8.24 11.50
C HIS A 54 16.28 -8.12 11.70
N ASP A 55 16.87 -9.03 12.47
CA ASP A 55 18.31 -9.12 12.79
C ASP A 55 19.08 -10.05 11.84
N GLN A 56 18.37 -10.85 11.04
CA GLN A 56 19.00 -11.77 10.10
C GLN A 56 19.56 -11.07 8.88
N ARG A 57 20.65 -11.63 8.34
CA ARG A 57 21.25 -11.15 7.09
C ARG A 57 20.25 -11.25 5.94
N ILE A 58 20.11 -10.16 5.19
CA ILE A 58 19.27 -10.09 3.99
C ILE A 58 20.10 -10.51 2.76
N SER A 59 19.64 -11.55 2.08
CA SER A 59 20.13 -11.94 0.77
C SER A 59 19.25 -11.33 -0.31
N TRP A 60 19.70 -10.22 -0.90
CA TRP A 60 19.03 -9.56 -2.02
C TRP A 60 19.12 -10.41 -3.29
N ARG A 61 17.97 -10.79 -3.87
CA ARG A 61 17.95 -11.69 -5.04
C ARG A 61 17.62 -10.95 -6.33
N LYS A 62 16.45 -10.30 -6.40
CA LYS A 62 15.95 -9.71 -7.64
C LYS A 62 15.20 -8.41 -7.34
N TYR A 63 15.41 -7.39 -8.17
CA TYR A 63 14.51 -6.24 -8.24
C TYR A 63 13.15 -6.69 -8.82
N VAL A 64 12.07 -6.35 -8.13
CA VAL A 64 10.71 -6.79 -8.50
C VAL A 64 9.95 -5.67 -9.20
N GLY A 65 10.05 -4.45 -8.70
CA GLY A 65 9.26 -3.32 -9.17
C GLY A 65 9.46 -2.10 -8.29
N TYR A 66 8.97 -0.94 -8.73
CA TYR A 66 8.81 0.23 -7.89
C TYR A 66 7.50 0.95 -8.23
N GLY A 67 7.07 1.81 -7.33
CA GLY A 67 5.91 2.68 -7.51
C GLY A 67 6.08 3.97 -6.72
N MET A 68 4.99 4.73 -6.57
CA MET A 68 4.99 6.03 -5.90
C MET A 68 5.45 5.98 -4.44
N ASP A 69 5.30 4.82 -3.78
CA ASP A 69 5.54 4.68 -2.34
C ASP A 69 6.90 4.08 -1.99
N GLY A 70 7.44 3.26 -2.88
CA GLY A 70 8.64 2.49 -2.60
C GLY A 70 9.11 1.61 -3.75
N ILE A 71 10.13 0.81 -3.44
CA ILE A 71 10.71 -0.20 -4.30
C ILE A 71 10.63 -1.57 -3.64
N VAL A 72 10.37 -2.58 -4.45
CA VAL A 72 10.20 -3.96 -4.00
C VAL A 72 11.36 -4.82 -4.50
N PHE A 73 11.91 -5.60 -3.58
CA PHE A 73 12.93 -6.60 -3.87
C PHE A 73 12.43 -7.99 -3.46
N ARG A 74 12.81 -9.01 -4.23
CA ARG A 74 12.76 -10.40 -3.81
C ARG A 74 13.98 -10.67 -2.95
N VAL A 75 13.77 -11.13 -1.72
CA VAL A 75 14.83 -11.36 -0.74
C VAL A 75 14.70 -12.74 -0.07
N ARG A 76 15.76 -13.14 0.62
CA ARG A 76 15.75 -14.21 1.63
C ARG A 76 16.35 -13.67 2.92
N PHE A 77 15.92 -14.21 4.06
CA PHE A 77 16.50 -13.90 5.37
C PHE A 77 17.23 -15.14 5.90
N GLY A 78 18.45 -14.95 6.40
CA GLY A 78 19.29 -16.07 6.87
C GLY A 78 19.67 -17.05 5.75
N ASP A 79 19.88 -18.32 6.13
CA ASP A 79 20.44 -19.36 5.26
C ASP A 79 19.41 -20.17 4.46
N GLY A 80 18.10 -19.98 4.70
CA GLY A 80 17.09 -20.86 4.08
C GLY A 80 15.71 -20.25 3.84
N ASP A 81 15.33 -19.17 4.50
CA ASP A 81 13.93 -18.72 4.48
C ASP A 81 13.60 -17.76 3.33
N GLY A 82 12.48 -18.02 2.67
CA GLY A 82 11.91 -17.22 1.59
C GLY A 82 11.66 -18.01 0.30
N PRO A 83 11.31 -17.33 -0.81
CA PRO A 83 11.45 -15.90 -1.02
C PRO A 83 10.41 -15.04 -0.29
N PHE A 84 10.80 -13.81 0.06
CA PHE A 84 9.91 -12.75 0.52
C PHE A 84 9.95 -11.55 -0.43
N ALA A 85 8.87 -10.77 -0.45
CA ALA A 85 8.86 -9.44 -1.03
C ALA A 85 9.20 -8.43 0.06
N LEU A 86 10.22 -7.59 -0.16
CA LEU A 86 10.64 -6.54 0.74
C LEU A 86 10.38 -5.19 0.08
N LYS A 87 9.34 -4.49 0.53
CA LYS A 87 9.00 -3.13 0.07
C LYS A 87 9.75 -2.12 0.93
N VAL A 88 10.66 -1.38 0.33
CA VAL A 88 11.42 -0.29 0.95
C VAL A 88 10.77 1.02 0.55
N PHE A 89 10.34 1.80 1.54
CA PHE A 89 9.64 3.06 1.31
C PHE A 89 10.61 4.19 0.98
N TRP A 90 10.19 5.11 0.12
CA TRP A 90 11.00 6.28 -0.23
C TRP A 90 11.14 7.24 0.95
N LYS A 91 10.01 7.55 1.61
CA LYS A 91 9.90 8.55 2.66
C LYS A 91 10.08 7.94 4.05
N THR A 92 11.10 8.42 4.77
CA THR A 92 11.39 8.00 6.15
C THR A 92 10.48 8.66 7.19
N PHE A 93 9.95 9.83 6.88
CA PHE A 93 9.12 10.64 7.77
C PHE A 93 7.81 11.04 7.08
N PRO A 94 6.77 11.40 7.87
CA PRO A 94 5.58 12.00 7.30
C PRO A 94 5.95 13.29 6.54
N PRO A 95 5.25 13.60 5.43
CA PRO A 95 5.51 14.81 4.67
C PRO A 95 5.36 16.07 5.55
N THR A 96 6.34 16.98 5.48
CA THR A 96 6.40 18.18 6.34
C THR A 96 5.69 19.39 5.74
N THR A 97 5.27 19.36 4.48
CA THR A 97 4.61 20.48 3.82
C THR A 97 3.15 20.63 4.29
N PRO A 98 2.81 21.76 4.95
CA PRO A 98 1.41 22.13 5.16
C PRO A 98 0.76 22.40 3.81
N LEU A 99 -0.56 22.17 3.71
CA LEU A 99 -1.42 22.49 2.57
C LEU A 99 -0.95 23.76 1.81
N GLY A 100 -0.22 23.56 0.72
CA GLY A 100 0.30 24.65 -0.11
C GLY A 100 0.38 24.18 -1.55
N LEU A 101 -0.62 24.57 -2.35
CA LEU A 101 -0.64 24.55 -3.82
C LEU A 101 -0.55 23.20 -4.56
N HIS A 102 -0.59 22.05 -3.86
CA HIS A 102 -0.96 20.75 -4.45
C HIS A 102 -2.26 20.23 -3.82
N HIS A 103 -3.35 20.96 -4.06
CA HIS A 103 -4.68 20.79 -3.45
C HIS A 103 -5.47 19.53 -3.83
N MET A 104 -4.83 18.41 -4.21
CA MET A 104 -5.58 17.18 -4.54
C MET A 104 -5.16 15.92 -3.78
N TYR A 105 -4.06 15.93 -3.03
CA TYR A 105 -3.62 14.77 -2.29
C TYR A 105 -3.19 15.20 -0.89
N THR A 106 -3.99 14.85 0.12
CA THR A 106 -3.53 14.81 1.51
C THR A 106 -2.19 14.08 1.48
N PRO A 107 -1.07 14.66 1.96
CA PRO A 107 0.22 14.04 1.77
C PRO A 107 0.30 12.83 2.71
N SER A 108 -0.16 11.68 2.22
CA SER A 108 -0.23 10.43 2.98
C SER A 108 1.18 9.91 3.15
N TRP A 109 1.51 9.49 4.37
CA TRP A 109 2.72 8.73 4.61
C TRP A 109 2.44 7.26 4.29
N ALA A 110 2.88 6.82 3.11
CA ALA A 110 2.62 5.48 2.60
C ALA A 110 2.98 4.37 3.61
N PHE A 111 4.13 4.50 4.30
CA PHE A 111 4.52 3.53 5.32
C PHE A 111 3.51 3.42 6.47
N GLU A 112 2.97 4.55 6.95
CA GLU A 112 1.96 4.56 8.00
C GLU A 112 0.65 3.91 7.54
N MET A 113 0.19 4.28 6.34
CA MET A 113 -1.04 3.75 5.76
C MET A 113 -0.96 2.23 5.60
N GLU A 114 0.13 1.75 5.02
CA GLU A 114 0.34 0.32 4.75
C GLU A 114 0.50 -0.49 6.04
N CYS A 115 1.19 0.05 7.06
CA CYS A 115 1.27 -0.56 8.38
C CYS A 115 -0.11 -0.75 9.01
N LYS A 116 -0.95 0.29 8.98
CA LYS A 116 -2.29 0.24 9.57
C LYS A 116 -3.19 -0.73 8.83
N ASN A 117 -3.13 -0.77 7.50
CA ASN A 117 -3.90 -1.72 6.70
C ASN A 117 -3.48 -3.17 6.98
N ALA A 118 -2.17 -3.45 6.99
CA ALA A 118 -1.64 -4.77 7.31
C ALA A 118 -2.05 -5.24 8.72
N ALA A 119 -1.95 -4.37 9.71
CA ALA A 119 -2.33 -4.69 11.08
C ALA A 119 -3.85 -4.95 11.24
N ARG A 120 -4.71 -4.21 10.52
CA ARG A 120 -6.16 -4.48 10.50
C ARG A 120 -6.52 -5.79 9.83
N ILE A 121 -5.90 -6.10 8.70
CA ILE A 121 -6.12 -7.37 8.01
C ILE A 121 -5.77 -8.54 8.92
N GLU A 122 -4.68 -8.44 9.68
CA GLU A 122 -4.31 -9.47 10.66
C GLU A 122 -5.30 -9.56 11.83
N ALA A 123 -5.81 -8.44 12.33
CA ALA A 123 -6.86 -8.43 13.35
C ALA A 123 -8.17 -9.05 12.85
N LEU A 124 -8.56 -8.78 11.60
CA LEU A 124 -9.72 -9.39 10.94
C LEU A 124 -9.53 -10.90 10.76
N ARG A 125 -8.35 -11.33 10.29
CA ARG A 125 -7.98 -12.75 10.17
C ARG A 125 -8.14 -13.45 11.50
N TRP A 126 -7.60 -12.86 12.56
CA TRP A 126 -7.69 -13.41 13.90
C TRP A 126 -9.14 -13.52 14.39
N ALA A 127 -9.91 -12.43 14.27
CA ALA A 127 -11.31 -12.40 14.66
C ALA A 127 -12.15 -13.48 13.96
N ILE A 128 -11.93 -13.69 12.65
CA ILE A 128 -12.63 -14.73 11.88
C ILE A 128 -12.18 -16.13 12.29
N CYS A 129 -10.88 -16.37 12.41
CA CYS A 129 -10.34 -17.71 12.67
C CYS A 129 -10.51 -18.19 14.12
N GLN A 130 -10.82 -17.31 15.07
CA GLN A 130 -11.01 -17.66 16.48
C GLN A 130 -12.46 -17.61 16.94
N SER A 131 -13.38 -17.20 16.08
CA SER A 131 -14.79 -17.16 16.43
C SER A 131 -15.40 -18.56 16.32
N ASP A 132 -16.02 -19.05 17.38
CA ASP A 132 -16.75 -20.33 17.38
C ASP A 132 -17.99 -20.27 16.46
N GLU A 133 -18.61 -19.10 16.39
CA GLU A 133 -19.76 -18.81 15.52
C GLU A 133 -19.35 -17.86 14.39
N PRO A 134 -19.91 -17.98 13.18
CA PRO A 134 -19.63 -17.05 12.09
C PRO A 134 -19.96 -15.60 12.47
N ILE A 135 -19.02 -14.68 12.24
CA ILE A 135 -19.26 -13.24 12.39
C ILE A 135 -20.32 -12.83 11.36
N VAL A 136 -21.42 -12.21 11.80
CA VAL A 136 -22.50 -11.76 10.91
C VAL A 136 -22.28 -10.30 10.52
N VAL A 137 -22.39 -10.02 9.22
CA VAL A 137 -22.23 -8.69 8.61
C VAL A 137 -23.41 -8.36 7.70
N SER A 138 -23.59 -7.08 7.34
CA SER A 138 -24.48 -6.69 6.23
C SER A 138 -23.87 -7.16 4.92
N SER A 139 -24.68 -7.80 4.07
CA SER A 139 -24.27 -8.26 2.74
C SER A 139 -23.97 -7.15 1.75
N ASN A 140 -24.56 -5.98 2.01
CA ASN A 140 -24.47 -4.80 1.17
C ASN A 140 -24.32 -3.55 2.07
N PRO A 141 -23.16 -3.37 2.73
CA PRO A 141 -22.93 -2.23 3.60
C PRO A 141 -23.05 -0.92 2.80
N ARG A 142 -24.07 -0.11 3.10
CA ARG A 142 -24.29 1.17 2.42
C ARG A 142 -23.65 2.33 3.14
N GLY A 143 -22.85 3.07 2.40
CA GLY A 143 -22.09 4.21 2.89
C GLY A 143 -21.16 3.89 4.07
N LYS A 144 -20.55 4.95 4.60
CA LYS A 144 -19.60 4.85 5.71
C LYS A 144 -20.18 4.21 6.98
N LYS A 145 -21.45 4.50 7.30
CA LYS A 145 -22.10 3.92 8.48
C LYS A 145 -22.27 2.40 8.35
N GLY A 146 -22.70 1.91 7.19
CA GLY A 146 -22.82 0.47 6.93
C GLY A 146 -21.48 -0.24 7.02
N ALA A 147 -20.44 0.31 6.37
CA ALA A 147 -19.08 -0.22 6.44
C ALA A 147 -18.54 -0.26 7.88
N MET A 148 -18.75 0.81 8.66
CA MET A 148 -18.34 0.87 10.07
C MET A 148 -19.11 -0.13 10.95
N ASN A 149 -20.39 -0.38 10.67
CA ASN A 149 -21.16 -1.40 11.38
C ASN A 149 -20.61 -2.80 11.10
N ASN A 150 -20.26 -3.10 9.84
CA ASN A 150 -19.60 -4.37 9.53
C ASN A 150 -18.26 -4.51 10.25
N VAL A 151 -17.40 -3.48 10.23
CA VAL A 151 -16.15 -3.46 11.01
C VAL A 151 -16.41 -3.72 12.48
N TYR A 152 -17.43 -3.08 13.05
CA TYR A 152 -17.80 -3.25 14.46
C TYR A 152 -18.11 -4.70 14.80
N ALA A 153 -18.70 -5.49 13.89
CA ALA A 153 -18.97 -6.91 14.12
C ALA A 153 -17.69 -7.75 14.38
N PHE A 154 -16.52 -7.30 13.93
CA PHE A 154 -15.24 -7.96 14.19
C PHE A 154 -14.58 -7.54 15.50
N THR A 155 -15.15 -6.61 16.25
CA THR A 155 -14.57 -6.17 17.52
C THR A 155 -15.10 -6.97 18.70
N ASP A 156 -14.39 -6.98 19.82
CA ASP A 156 -14.86 -7.59 21.07
C ASP A 156 -16.23 -7.00 21.51
N GLU A 157 -16.40 -5.70 21.34
CA GLU A 157 -17.64 -4.99 21.64
C GLU A 157 -18.78 -5.39 20.68
N GLY A 158 -18.51 -5.54 19.39
CA GLY A 158 -19.54 -5.95 18.44
C GLY A 158 -19.91 -7.42 18.56
N ARG A 159 -18.97 -8.30 18.90
CA ARG A 159 -19.28 -9.71 19.21
C ARG A 159 -20.14 -9.84 20.47
N SER A 160 -19.87 -9.03 21.50
CA SER A 160 -20.68 -9.04 22.73
C SER A 160 -22.02 -8.31 22.58
N ARG A 161 -22.14 -7.38 21.63
CA ARG A 161 -23.37 -6.63 21.34
C ARG A 161 -23.60 -6.53 19.83
N PRO A 162 -24.12 -7.60 19.19
CA PRO A 162 -24.28 -7.66 17.75
C PRO A 162 -25.24 -6.57 17.23
N VAL A 163 -24.88 -5.99 16.09
CA VAL A 163 -25.77 -5.11 15.33
C VAL A 163 -26.78 -5.98 14.57
N ARG A 164 -28.04 -5.54 14.52
CA ARG A 164 -29.04 -6.16 13.65
C ARG A 164 -28.94 -5.55 12.26
N TYR A 165 -28.82 -6.41 11.26
CA TYR A 165 -28.82 -6.04 9.85
C TYR A 165 -30.15 -6.41 9.22
N ASP A 166 -30.58 -5.63 8.24
CA ASP A 166 -31.73 -5.97 7.39
C ASP A 166 -31.38 -7.09 6.40
N ASP A 167 -30.09 -7.21 6.05
CA ASP A 167 -29.53 -8.16 5.08
C ASP A 167 -28.34 -8.95 5.69
N PRO A 168 -28.56 -9.69 6.79
CA PRO A 168 -27.47 -10.38 7.47
C PRO A 168 -26.92 -11.52 6.62
N GLN A 169 -25.60 -11.62 6.57
CA GLN A 169 -24.91 -12.80 6.05
C GLN A 169 -23.76 -13.21 6.98
N PRO A 170 -23.46 -14.51 7.07
CA PRO A 170 -22.23 -14.96 7.70
C PRO A 170 -21.03 -14.46 6.89
N MET A 171 -19.99 -14.00 7.58
CA MET A 171 -18.74 -13.61 6.97
C MET A 171 -18.11 -14.82 6.25
N PRO A 172 -17.69 -14.69 4.99
CA PRO A 172 -16.95 -15.73 4.30
C PRO A 172 -15.65 -16.09 5.02
N ALA A 173 -15.10 -17.27 4.70
CA ALA A 173 -13.77 -17.65 5.15
C ALA A 173 -12.72 -16.60 4.74
N PHE A 174 -11.68 -16.44 5.56
CA PHE A 174 -10.60 -15.51 5.27
C PHE A 174 -9.89 -15.93 3.96
N PRO A 175 -9.82 -15.06 2.93
CA PRO A 175 -9.23 -15.41 1.64
C PRO A 175 -7.69 -15.46 1.69
N ASP A 176 -7.03 -15.94 0.63
CA ASP A 176 -5.57 -16.02 0.55
C ASP A 176 -4.96 -14.63 0.27
N ILE A 177 -5.06 -13.73 1.24
CA ILE A 177 -4.46 -12.39 1.17
C ILE A 177 -2.95 -12.49 1.39
N THR A 178 -2.17 -11.69 0.64
CA THR A 178 -0.71 -11.57 0.81
C THR A 178 -0.35 -11.28 2.26
N ARG A 179 0.33 -12.20 2.95
CA ARG A 179 0.65 -12.00 4.37
C ARG A 179 1.74 -10.94 4.53
N CYS A 180 1.51 -9.98 5.43
CA CYS A 180 2.56 -9.09 5.93
C CYS A 180 3.21 -9.72 7.17
N TYR A 181 4.53 -9.84 7.15
CA TYR A 181 5.30 -10.38 8.27
C TYR A 181 5.80 -9.29 9.24
N GLY A 182 5.43 -8.03 9.01
CA GLY A 182 5.76 -6.91 9.87
C GLY A 182 6.79 -5.97 9.28
N TRP A 183 7.19 -5.00 10.10
CA TRP A 183 8.08 -3.91 9.70
C TRP A 183 9.53 -4.14 10.14
N LEU A 184 10.48 -3.53 9.45
CA LEU A 184 11.86 -3.41 9.91
C LEU A 184 12.50 -2.10 9.46
N LYS A 185 13.59 -1.74 10.13
CA LYS A 185 14.48 -0.64 9.75
C LYS A 185 15.70 -1.20 9.04
N LEU A 186 16.01 -0.66 7.88
CA LEU A 186 17.18 -1.01 7.07
C LEU A 186 18.17 0.13 7.09
N ARG A 187 19.46 -0.13 7.28
CA ARG A 187 20.48 0.88 7.01
C ARG A 187 20.58 1.12 5.52
N ARG A 188 20.63 2.37 5.07
CA ARG A 188 20.66 2.76 3.65
C ARG A 188 21.82 2.10 2.90
N ARG A 189 22.99 2.02 3.53
CA ARG A 189 24.18 1.38 2.95
C ARG A 189 24.01 -0.12 2.66
N ASP A 190 23.06 -0.78 3.33
CA ASP A 190 22.80 -2.21 3.18
C ASP A 190 21.71 -2.49 2.11
N ILE A 191 21.10 -1.44 1.54
CA ILE A 191 20.07 -1.52 0.49
C ILE A 191 20.76 -1.52 -0.89
N PRO A 192 20.31 -2.33 -1.88
CA PRO A 192 20.93 -2.37 -3.19
C PRO A 192 20.94 -1.00 -3.89
N ARG A 193 22.02 -0.72 -4.65
CA ARG A 193 22.24 0.57 -5.34
C ARG A 193 21.09 1.02 -6.24
N GLN A 194 20.25 0.08 -6.70
CA GLN A 194 19.03 0.38 -7.46
C GLN A 194 18.08 1.31 -6.70
N PHE A 195 18.03 1.22 -5.36
CA PHE A 195 17.27 2.12 -4.51
C PHE A 195 17.70 3.56 -4.72
N GLU A 196 19.00 3.85 -4.59
CA GLU A 196 19.53 5.19 -4.82
C GLU A 196 19.32 5.62 -6.28
N ARG A 197 19.62 4.77 -7.25
CA ARG A 197 19.48 5.14 -8.67
C ARG A 197 18.07 5.61 -9.03
N LEU A 198 17.04 4.86 -8.62
CA LEU A 198 15.64 5.16 -8.94
C LEU A 198 15.09 6.30 -8.10
N ARG A 199 15.59 6.47 -6.87
CA ARG A 199 15.31 7.63 -6.02
C ARG A 199 15.66 8.94 -6.73
N TRP A 200 16.80 9.00 -7.43
CA TRP A 200 17.28 10.23 -8.07
C TRP A 200 16.57 10.59 -9.38
N THR A 201 16.03 9.60 -10.10
CA THR A 201 15.61 9.80 -11.51
C THR A 201 14.10 9.94 -11.70
N GLU A 202 13.26 9.34 -10.85
CA GLU A 202 11.86 9.09 -11.25
C GLU A 202 10.77 9.54 -10.27
N ILE A 203 11.02 9.68 -8.95
CA ILE A 203 9.89 9.82 -8.00
C ILE A 203 9.99 10.97 -6.97
N VAL A 204 11.16 11.38 -6.45
CA VAL A 204 11.19 12.54 -5.55
C VAL A 204 12.54 13.24 -5.54
N GLY A 205 12.65 14.37 -6.24
CA GLY A 205 13.83 15.21 -6.16
C GLY A 205 14.09 15.85 -4.78
N ARG A 206 13.22 15.70 -3.76
CA ARG A 206 13.31 16.51 -2.52
C ARG A 206 12.86 15.91 -1.17
N ASP A 207 12.20 14.76 -1.07
CA ASP A 207 11.57 14.34 0.22
C ASP A 207 12.29 13.19 0.95
N VAL A 208 13.58 12.96 0.66
CA VAL A 208 14.35 11.95 1.38
C VAL A 208 15.43 12.66 2.17
N ASP A 209 15.28 12.68 3.50
CA ASP A 209 16.20 13.35 4.41
C ASP A 209 17.61 12.74 4.27
N PRO A 210 18.63 13.49 3.80
CA PRO A 210 19.98 12.99 3.65
C PRO A 210 20.66 12.72 5.01
N ASN A 211 20.14 13.28 6.10
CA ASN A 211 20.71 13.14 7.44
C ASN A 211 20.26 11.85 8.14
N VAL A 212 19.35 11.08 7.53
CA VAL A 212 18.91 9.79 8.07
C VAL A 212 19.61 8.65 7.34
N ASP A 213 20.23 7.75 8.08
CA ASP A 213 20.98 6.61 7.55
C ASP A 213 20.15 5.33 7.42
N TYR A 214 18.84 5.40 7.67
CA TYR A 214 17.93 4.25 7.59
C TYR A 214 16.71 4.49 6.68
N GLN A 215 16.03 3.39 6.36
CA GLN A 215 14.71 3.37 5.72
C GLN A 215 13.79 2.35 6.38
N TYR A 216 12.50 2.65 6.35
CA TYR A 216 11.47 1.69 6.75
C TYR A 216 11.17 0.73 5.60
N ALA A 217 10.90 -0.52 5.95
CA ALA A 217 10.47 -1.54 5.02
C ALA A 217 9.41 -2.46 5.62
N LEU A 218 8.61 -3.07 4.76
CA LEU A 218 7.64 -4.11 5.09
C LEU A 218 8.00 -5.41 4.37
N VAL A 219 7.82 -6.53 5.06
CA VAL A 219 8.07 -7.88 4.54
C VAL A 219 6.74 -8.54 4.22
N TYR A 220 6.63 -9.11 3.03
CA TYR A 220 5.43 -9.79 2.57
C TYR A 220 5.75 -11.18 1.99
N ASP A 221 4.71 -11.99 1.87
CA ASP A 221 4.71 -13.12 0.95
C ASP A 221 5.19 -12.66 -0.43
N TYR A 222 6.12 -13.40 -1.02
CA TYR A 222 6.50 -13.17 -2.39
C TYR A 222 5.55 -13.91 -3.33
N VAL A 223 4.70 -13.16 -4.03
CA VAL A 223 3.84 -13.69 -5.08
C VAL A 223 4.52 -13.52 -6.43
N ASP A 224 4.73 -14.64 -7.12
CA ASP A 224 5.35 -14.67 -8.44
C ASP A 224 4.51 -13.91 -9.48
N ASP A 225 5.22 -13.33 -10.45
CA ASP A 225 4.62 -12.59 -11.53
C ASP A 225 4.07 -13.57 -12.59
N ALA A 226 2.75 -13.73 -12.63
CA ALA A 226 2.07 -14.53 -13.64
C ALA A 226 1.67 -13.64 -14.81
N LYS A 227 2.11 -14.00 -16.02
CA LYS A 227 1.86 -13.21 -17.24
C LYS A 227 0.38 -13.19 -17.66
N ILE A 228 -0.39 -14.19 -17.26
CA ILE A 228 -1.80 -14.36 -17.60
C ILE A 228 -2.56 -14.84 -16.36
N MET A 229 -3.66 -14.17 -16.02
CA MET A 229 -4.56 -14.61 -14.96
C MET A 229 -5.39 -15.80 -15.44
N SER A 230 -5.30 -16.91 -14.71
CA SER A 230 -6.23 -18.03 -14.83
C SER A 230 -7.61 -17.69 -14.25
N ASP A 231 -8.62 -18.52 -14.53
CA ASP A 231 -9.94 -18.34 -13.91
C ASP A 231 -9.89 -18.54 -12.39
N GLN A 232 -8.97 -19.37 -11.89
CA GLN A 232 -8.72 -19.50 -10.46
C GLN A 232 -8.16 -18.20 -9.85
N ASP A 233 -7.24 -17.53 -10.55
CA ASP A 233 -6.70 -16.23 -10.10
C ASP A 233 -7.80 -15.15 -10.08
N VAL A 234 -8.77 -15.23 -10.99
CA VAL A 234 -9.91 -14.30 -11.03
C VAL A 234 -10.85 -14.56 -9.86
N ALA A 235 -11.14 -15.83 -9.54
CA ALA A 235 -11.94 -16.20 -8.38
C ALA A 235 -11.26 -15.76 -7.07
N GLU A 236 -9.94 -15.93 -6.97
CA GLU A 236 -9.16 -15.48 -5.80
C GLU A 236 -9.15 -13.95 -5.66
N MET A 237 -9.04 -13.23 -6.79
CA MET A 237 -9.20 -11.78 -6.78
C MET A 237 -10.59 -11.39 -6.26
N GLN A 238 -11.66 -12.02 -6.79
CA GLN A 238 -13.02 -11.71 -6.36
C GLN A 238 -13.25 -11.96 -4.87
N SER A 239 -12.70 -13.05 -4.31
CA SER A 239 -12.83 -13.35 -2.89
C SER A 239 -12.19 -12.28 -2.00
N GLN A 240 -11.03 -11.74 -2.41
CA GLN A 240 -10.36 -10.64 -1.71
C GLN A 240 -11.12 -9.32 -1.84
N LEU A 241 -11.65 -9.02 -3.04
CA LEU A 241 -12.48 -7.83 -3.27
C LEU A 241 -13.73 -7.83 -2.39
N ASP A 242 -14.43 -8.96 -2.33
CA ASP A 242 -15.61 -9.13 -1.49
C ASP A 242 -15.25 -9.03 0.00
N PHE A 243 -14.15 -9.65 0.41
CA PHE A 243 -13.64 -9.53 1.77
C PHE A 243 -13.35 -8.07 2.15
N PHE A 244 -12.60 -7.34 1.31
CA PHE A 244 -12.27 -5.93 1.57
C PHE A 244 -13.54 -5.07 1.67
N HIS A 245 -14.49 -5.26 0.76
CA HIS A 245 -15.76 -4.54 0.79
C HIS A 245 -16.53 -4.80 2.10
N LEU A 246 -16.67 -6.07 2.50
CA LEU A 246 -17.40 -6.45 3.71
C LEU A 246 -16.70 -6.00 4.99
N THR A 247 -15.37 -5.88 4.97
CA THR A 247 -14.57 -5.48 6.13
C THR A 247 -14.25 -3.98 6.18
N GLY A 248 -14.97 -3.18 5.39
CA GLY A 248 -14.90 -1.72 5.44
C GLY A 248 -13.70 -1.12 4.73
N PHE A 249 -13.00 -1.88 3.89
CA PHE A 249 -12.02 -1.33 2.96
C PHE A 249 -12.70 -0.90 1.65
N SER A 250 -12.14 0.12 1.01
CA SER A 250 -12.43 0.51 -0.36
C SER A 250 -11.14 0.47 -1.18
N ILE A 251 -11.26 0.18 -2.48
CA ILE A 251 -10.13 0.23 -3.40
C ILE A 251 -10.04 1.63 -4.01
N HIS A 252 -8.85 2.22 -3.94
CA HIS A 252 -8.55 3.54 -4.47
C HIS A 252 -7.47 3.44 -5.54
N GLY A 253 -7.82 3.83 -6.77
CA GLY A 253 -6.84 4.04 -7.83
C GLY A 253 -6.18 2.75 -8.32
N TYR A 254 -6.99 1.80 -8.78
CA TYR A 254 -6.54 0.49 -9.23
C TYR A 254 -5.26 0.48 -10.05
N GLN A 255 -4.43 -0.49 -9.74
CA GLN A 255 -3.22 -0.78 -10.49
C GLN A 255 -3.18 -2.27 -10.80
N ALA A 256 -3.43 -2.66 -12.05
CA ALA A 256 -3.34 -4.07 -12.48
C ALA A 256 -2.01 -4.74 -12.08
N ARG A 257 -0.92 -3.98 -12.08
CA ARG A 257 0.43 -4.42 -11.67
C ARG A 257 0.57 -4.80 -10.18
N ASN A 258 -0.38 -4.38 -9.33
CA ASN A 258 -0.43 -4.69 -7.92
C ASN A 258 -1.21 -5.99 -7.62
N TRP A 259 -1.75 -6.65 -8.64
CA TRP A 259 -2.44 -7.93 -8.52
C TRP A 259 -1.62 -9.03 -9.19
N ARG A 260 -1.23 -10.05 -8.42
CA ARG A 260 -0.42 -11.17 -8.90
C ARG A 260 -1.08 -12.47 -8.48
N ARG A 261 -1.35 -13.34 -9.45
CA ARG A 261 -2.06 -14.61 -9.19
C ARG A 261 -3.34 -14.42 -8.35
N GLY A 262 -4.09 -13.36 -8.65
CA GLY A 262 -5.31 -13.01 -7.93
C GLY A 262 -5.12 -12.29 -6.59
N ARG A 263 -3.88 -12.15 -6.09
CA ARG A 263 -3.58 -11.57 -4.77
C ARG A 263 -3.09 -10.14 -4.88
N LEU A 264 -3.62 -9.25 -4.01
CA LEU A 264 -3.12 -7.88 -3.90
C LEU A 264 -1.75 -7.87 -3.21
N VAL A 265 -0.74 -7.23 -3.83
CA VAL A 265 0.63 -7.14 -3.31
C VAL A 265 1.06 -5.73 -2.88
N ASP A 266 0.18 -4.75 -2.98
CA ASP A 266 0.40 -3.39 -2.49
C ASP A 266 -0.81 -2.93 -1.65
N PHE A 267 -0.62 -2.79 -0.34
CA PHE A 267 -1.72 -2.47 0.56
C PHE A 267 -2.04 -0.97 0.65
N ASN A 268 -1.33 -0.11 -0.09
CA ASN A 268 -1.73 1.29 -0.25
C ASN A 268 -2.84 1.50 -1.30
N GLU A 269 -3.19 0.45 -2.05
CA GLU A 269 -4.33 0.48 -2.99
C GLU A 269 -5.69 0.36 -2.28
N ILE A 270 -5.70 -0.11 -1.03
CA ILE A 270 -6.89 -0.19 -0.19
C ILE A 270 -6.89 0.92 0.87
N VAL A 271 -8.08 1.44 1.17
CA VAL A 271 -8.30 2.48 2.18
C VAL A 271 -9.35 1.98 3.14
N PHE A 272 -9.04 1.99 4.43
CA PHE A 272 -9.98 1.62 5.46
C PHE A 272 -11.03 2.72 5.70
N CYS A 273 -12.27 2.35 6.04
CA CYS A 273 -13.36 3.26 6.38
C CYS A 273 -13.13 3.96 7.73
N ASP A 274 -12.10 4.80 7.82
CA ASP A 274 -11.81 5.59 9.01
C ASP A 274 -12.65 6.86 9.09
N ARG A 275 -12.60 7.55 10.23
CA ARG A 275 -13.39 8.77 10.45
C ARG A 275 -13.00 9.92 9.51
N ARG A 276 -11.82 9.90 8.89
CA ARG A 276 -11.26 11.03 8.11
C ARG A 276 -11.46 10.88 6.61
N LEU A 277 -11.44 9.66 6.08
CA LEU A 277 -11.67 9.40 4.66
C LEU A 277 -13.12 8.97 4.44
N GLY A 278 -13.69 9.36 3.29
CA GLY A 278 -14.98 8.85 2.85
C GLY A 278 -14.86 7.38 2.48
N TRP A 279 -15.84 6.56 2.88
CA TRP A 279 -16.02 5.24 2.27
C TRP A 279 -16.96 5.44 1.08
N ASN A 280 -16.47 5.14 -0.12
CA ASN A 280 -17.21 5.32 -1.36
C ASN A 280 -17.91 3.99 -1.70
N GLU A 281 -19.25 3.98 -1.63
CA GLU A 281 -20.13 2.90 -2.10
C GLU A 281 -19.87 2.41 -3.55
N PRO A 282 -19.41 3.22 -4.53
CA PRO A 282 -19.43 2.81 -5.95
C PRO A 282 -18.40 1.79 -6.43
N SER A 283 -17.48 1.23 -5.62
CA SER A 283 -16.37 0.42 -6.15
C SER A 283 -16.38 -1.06 -5.80
N ARG A 284 -17.55 -1.70 -5.65
CA ARG A 284 -17.62 -3.16 -5.89
C ARG A 284 -17.50 -3.42 -7.39
N ILE A 285 -16.27 -3.28 -7.89
CA ILE A 285 -15.90 -3.61 -9.28
C ILE A 285 -15.67 -5.12 -9.32
N ASP A 286 -16.36 -5.79 -10.24
CA ASP A 286 -16.25 -7.24 -10.46
C ASP A 286 -14.86 -7.64 -10.99
N ALA A 287 -14.30 -8.74 -10.51
CA ALA A 287 -13.04 -9.37 -10.96
C ALA A 287 -12.93 -9.50 -12.48
N LEU A 288 -14.04 -9.66 -13.20
CA LEU A 288 -14.08 -9.70 -14.66
C LEU A 288 -13.77 -8.34 -15.30
N VAL A 289 -14.25 -7.25 -14.71
CA VAL A 289 -13.89 -5.88 -15.13
C VAL A 289 -12.39 -5.68 -14.95
N TRP A 290 -11.84 -6.18 -13.83
CA TRP A 290 -10.41 -6.14 -13.55
C TRP A 290 -9.57 -7.01 -14.50
N LYS A 291 -10.01 -8.25 -14.78
CA LYS A 291 -9.39 -9.17 -15.76
C LYS A 291 -9.28 -8.51 -17.13
N GLY A 292 -10.36 -7.86 -17.58
CA GLY A 292 -10.37 -7.11 -18.83
C GLY A 292 -9.37 -5.95 -18.85
N ALA A 293 -9.23 -5.22 -17.75
CA ALA A 293 -8.24 -4.15 -17.63
C ALA A 293 -6.80 -4.67 -17.60
N ALA A 294 -6.54 -5.78 -16.90
CA ALA A 294 -5.23 -6.42 -16.84
C ALA A 294 -4.78 -6.96 -18.20
N ILE A 295 -5.68 -7.61 -18.96
CA ILE A 295 -5.39 -8.09 -20.32
C ILE A 295 -5.00 -6.91 -21.23
N ARG A 296 -5.71 -5.79 -21.16
CA ARG A 296 -5.39 -4.58 -21.94
C ARG A 296 -4.06 -3.95 -21.53
N ALA A 297 -3.71 -3.98 -20.25
CA ALA A 297 -2.42 -3.46 -19.77
C ALA A 297 -1.24 -4.35 -20.21
N ASN A 298 -1.44 -5.67 -20.26
CA ASN A 298 -0.41 -6.63 -20.68
C ASN A 298 -0.28 -6.76 -22.20
N ASN A 299 -1.29 -6.35 -22.96
CA ASN A 299 -1.29 -6.23 -24.41
C ASN A 299 -1.73 -4.82 -24.81
N PRO A 300 -0.85 -3.81 -24.69
CA PRO A 300 -1.19 -2.47 -25.19
C PRO A 300 -1.52 -2.59 -26.69
N PRO A 301 -2.58 -1.94 -27.19
CA PRO A 301 -2.85 -1.92 -28.61
C PRO A 301 -1.59 -1.47 -29.32
N ALA A 302 -1.21 -2.17 -30.39
CA ALA A 302 -0.15 -1.70 -31.27
C ALA A 302 -0.50 -0.25 -31.64
N LEU A 303 0.43 0.67 -31.40
CA LEU A 303 0.33 2.02 -31.92
C LEU A 303 0.35 1.89 -33.46
N ASN A 304 -0.83 1.70 -34.05
CA ASN A 304 -0.99 1.69 -35.49
C ASN A 304 -0.61 3.07 -35.99
N GLY A 305 0.48 3.10 -36.76
CA GLY A 305 0.73 4.07 -37.82
C GLY A 305 0.54 5.53 -37.45
N CYS A 306 1.57 6.14 -36.85
CA CYS A 306 1.90 7.49 -37.29
C CYS A 306 2.43 7.33 -38.73
N GLU A 307 1.54 7.37 -39.71
CA GLU A 307 1.90 7.59 -41.11
C GLU A 307 2.75 8.85 -41.14
N ARG A 308 4.06 8.67 -41.40
CA ARG A 308 4.94 9.79 -41.74
C ARG A 308 4.43 10.34 -43.06
N GLY A 309 4.36 11.66 -43.09
CA GLY A 309 3.86 12.43 -44.23
C GLY A 309 4.52 11.99 -45.53
N GLY A 310 3.70 12.03 -46.59
CA GLY A 310 4.15 11.88 -47.95
C GLY A 310 5.33 12.80 -48.21
N ALA A 311 6.42 12.21 -48.68
CA ALA A 311 7.44 12.95 -49.39
C ALA A 311 6.79 13.48 -50.67
N ALA A 312 6.64 14.79 -50.75
CA ALA A 312 6.44 15.48 -52.00
C ALA A 312 7.69 15.23 -52.86
N THR A 313 7.55 14.43 -53.91
CA THR A 313 8.47 14.44 -55.05
C THR A 313 8.30 15.78 -55.75
N VAL A 314 9.30 16.63 -55.61
CA VAL A 314 9.50 17.80 -56.45
C VAL A 314 9.90 17.29 -57.83
N GLU A 315 9.05 17.55 -58.82
CA GLU A 315 9.40 17.52 -60.23
C GLU A 315 10.34 18.71 -60.49
N ASP A 316 11.60 18.44 -60.83
CA ASP A 316 12.47 19.39 -61.50
C ASP A 316 12.65 18.91 -62.94
N ASP A 317 11.93 19.57 -63.83
CA ASP A 317 12.23 19.66 -65.25
C ASP A 317 13.50 20.51 -65.42
N HIS A 318 14.57 19.95 -65.99
CA HIS A 318 15.34 20.62 -67.05
C HIS A 318 16.39 19.71 -67.72
N GLU A 319 16.17 19.56 -69.03
CA GLU A 319 17.14 19.55 -70.13
C GLU A 319 18.18 18.42 -70.31
N SER A 320 17.84 17.62 -71.31
CA SER A 320 18.67 17.07 -72.38
C SER A 320 19.94 17.84 -72.78
N GLY A 321 21.05 17.11 -72.79
CA GLY A 321 22.01 16.98 -73.90
C GLY A 321 22.57 15.56 -73.80
N GLU A 322 22.65 14.71 -74.83
CA GLU A 322 22.55 14.79 -76.29
C GLU A 322 21.67 13.66 -76.83
#